data_AF-A0A117EEH6-F1
#
_entry.id   AF-A0A117EEH6-F1
#
_cell.length_a   1.000
_cell.length_b   1.000
_cell.length_c   1.000
_cell.angle_alpha   90.00
_cell.angle_beta   90.00
_cell.angle_gamma   90.00
#
_symmetry.space_group_name_H-M   'P 1'
#
loop_
_entity.id
_entity.type
_entity.pdbx_description
1 polymer ?
#
loop_
_entity_poly.entity_id
_entity_poly.type
_entity_poly.pdbx_seq_one_letter_code
_entity_poly.pdbx_strand_id
1 'polypeptide(L)'
;MTSHPVTENAGHWWLACGKWRRLHAIAGPAVTAEQLRTAIDEGRQVPARAACRLRRGWELPGMFSRLGRRRCTPCCHALGIPAGYGTPANEASRKEDQAA
;
A
#
# COMPACT_ATOMS: atom_id res chain seq x y z
N MET A 1 -3.53 7.15 9.64
CA MET A 1 -3.47 6.87 8.19
C MET A 1 -2.11 6.33 7.79
N THR A 2 -2.03 5.05 7.42
CA THR A 2 -0.74 4.36 7.34
C THR A 2 -0.71 3.40 6.16
N SER A 3 0.45 3.27 5.53
CA SER A 3 0.73 2.34 4.43
C SER A 3 1.55 1.13 4.87
N HIS A 4 1.74 0.97 6.19
CA HIS A 4 2.49 -0.10 6.82
C HIS A 4 1.61 -1.33 7.10
N PRO A 5 2.20 -2.52 7.31
CA PRO A 5 1.49 -3.79 7.46
C PRO A 5 0.87 -3.92 8.84
N VAL A 6 -0.28 -3.27 9.02
CA VAL A 6 -1.17 -3.48 10.17
C VAL A 6 -2.39 -4.29 9.77
N THR A 7 -3.13 -4.77 10.76
CA THR A 7 -4.35 -5.57 10.58
C THR A 7 -5.34 -4.90 9.63
N GLU A 8 -5.56 -3.60 9.77
CA GLU A 8 -6.49 -2.82 8.96
C GLU A 8 -6.06 -2.77 7.49
N ASN A 9 -4.77 -2.90 7.20
CA ASN A 9 -4.20 -3.00 5.86
C ASN A 9 -4.05 -4.45 5.37
N ALA A 10 -4.71 -5.40 6.05
CA ALA A 10 -4.58 -6.84 5.85
C ALA A 10 -3.14 -7.37 6.04
N GLY A 11 -2.33 -6.73 6.89
CA GLY A 11 -0.93 -7.12 7.11
C GLY A 11 0.00 -6.84 5.92
N HIS A 12 -0.40 -5.92 5.03
CA HIS A 12 0.36 -5.58 3.82
C HIS A 12 0.83 -4.13 3.82
N TRP A 13 2.00 -3.91 3.21
CA TRP A 13 2.39 -2.60 2.72
C TRP A 13 1.57 -2.22 1.50
N TRP A 14 1.14 -0.96 1.40
CA TRP A 14 0.44 -0.44 0.23
C TRP A 14 1.33 0.55 -0.52
N LEU A 15 2.05 0.03 -1.52
CA LEU A 15 3.13 0.73 -2.22
C LEU A 15 2.74 1.08 -3.67
N ALA A 16 3.48 2.02 -4.27
CA ALA A 16 3.34 2.41 -5.67
C ALA A 16 4.51 1.85 -6.51
N CYS A 17 4.31 1.77 -7.82
CA CYS A 17 5.38 1.47 -8.77
C CYS A 17 5.18 2.21 -10.09
N GLY A 18 6.26 2.37 -10.86
CA GLY A 18 6.22 2.81 -12.26
C GLY A 18 5.60 4.19 -12.43
N LYS A 19 4.46 4.30 -13.14
CA LYS A 19 3.74 5.58 -13.34
C LYS A 19 2.91 6.02 -12.13
N TRP A 20 3.06 5.37 -10.98
CA TRP A 20 2.27 5.61 -9.78
C TRP A 20 0.79 5.69 -10.11
N ARG A 21 0.13 4.62 -10.54
CA ARG A 21 -1.30 4.68 -10.89
C ARG A 21 -2.21 4.09 -9.83
N ARG A 22 -1.72 3.06 -9.14
CA ARG A 22 -2.48 2.29 -8.17
C ARG A 22 -1.59 1.93 -6.99
N LEU A 23 -2.22 1.71 -5.84
CA LEU A 23 -1.57 1.11 -4.68
C LEU A 23 -1.66 -0.41 -4.80
N HIS A 24 -0.54 -1.08 -4.60
CA HIS A 24 -0.43 -2.54 -4.60
C HIS A 24 -0.06 -3.03 -3.21
N ALA A 25 -0.66 -4.16 -2.83
CA ALA A 25 -0.39 -4.81 -1.56
C ALA A 25 0.85 -5.69 -1.66
N ILE A 26 1.82 -5.46 -0.79
CA ILE A 26 3.05 -6.24 -0.64
C ILE A 26 3.04 -6.84 0.77
N ALA A 27 3.27 -8.14 0.90
CA ALA A 27 3.20 -8.81 2.20
C ALA A 27 4.16 -8.15 3.21
N GLY A 28 3.71 -7.94 4.45
CA GLY A 28 4.50 -7.27 5.49
C GLY A 28 5.93 -7.81 5.63
N PRO A 29 6.15 -9.14 5.70
CA PRO A 29 7.49 -9.72 5.80
C PRO A 29 8.36 -9.58 4.54
N ALA A 30 7.77 -9.24 3.38
CA ALA A 30 8.51 -9.15 2.13
C ALA A 30 9.33 -7.86 1.98
N VAL A 31 9.03 -6.84 2.80
CA VAL A 31 9.70 -5.54 2.79
C VAL A 31 9.74 -4.98 4.22
N THR A 32 10.86 -4.41 4.66
CA THR A 32 10.95 -3.74 5.96
C THR A 32 10.80 -2.22 5.84
N ALA A 33 10.46 -1.56 6.94
CA ALA A 33 10.41 -0.10 7.01
C ALA A 33 11.79 0.53 6.72
N GLU A 34 12.85 -0.09 7.21
CA GLU A 34 14.24 0.34 6.98
C GLU A 34 14.61 0.23 5.50
N GLN A 35 14.29 -0.88 4.84
CA GLN A 35 14.52 -1.04 3.39
C GLN A 35 13.82 0.06 2.58
N LEU A 36 12.58 0.39 2.93
CA LEU A 36 11.85 1.49 2.26
C LEU A 36 12.51 2.84 2.52
N ARG A 37 12.99 3.08 3.74
CA ARG A 37 13.65 4.34 4.11
C ARG A 37 14.97 4.51 3.37
N THR A 38 15.84 3.49 3.42
CA THR A 38 17.10 3.47 2.67
C THR A 38 16.87 3.65 1.17
N ALA A 39 15.87 2.98 0.60
CA ALA A 39 15.56 3.12 -0.81
C ALA A 39 15.11 4.56 -1.18
N ILE A 40 14.37 5.24 -0.31
CA ILE A 40 14.02 6.66 -0.49
C ILE A 40 15.28 7.53 -0.47
N ASP A 41 16.13 7.36 0.54
CA ASP A 41 17.35 8.17 0.74
C ASP A 41 18.32 8.02 -0.44
N GLU A 42 18.36 6.85 -1.06
CA GLU A 42 19.23 6.53 -2.19
C GLU A 42 18.58 6.72 -3.57
N GLY A 43 17.30 7.14 -3.62
CA GLY A 43 16.56 7.26 -4.87
C GLY A 43 16.35 5.94 -5.62
N ARG A 44 16.26 4.82 -4.88
CA ARG A 44 16.09 3.46 -5.40
C ARG A 44 14.68 2.92 -5.15
N GLN A 45 14.35 1.83 -5.84
CA GLN A 45 13.10 1.08 -5.63
C GLN A 45 13.38 -0.23 -4.90
N VAL A 46 12.46 -0.66 -4.03
CA VAL A 46 12.57 -1.95 -3.34
C VAL A 46 11.99 -3.06 -4.22
N PRO A 47 12.76 -4.07 -4.64
CA PRO A 47 12.23 -5.18 -5.43
C PRO A 47 11.35 -6.08 -4.56
N ALA A 48 10.09 -6.29 -4.96
CA ALA A 48 9.20 -7.24 -4.28
C ALA A 48 8.10 -7.75 -5.21
N ARG A 49 7.29 -8.69 -4.70
CA ARG A 49 6.11 -9.22 -5.39
C ARG A 49 4.83 -8.78 -4.69
N ALA A 50 3.90 -8.22 -5.46
CA ALA A 50 2.57 -7.87 -4.97
C ALA A 50 1.63 -9.08 -4.85
N ALA A 51 0.56 -8.92 -4.06
CA ALA A 51 -0.54 -9.87 -3.95
C ALA A 51 -1.16 -10.21 -5.32
N CYS A 52 -1.23 -9.23 -6.24
CA CYS A 52 -1.63 -9.45 -7.63
C CYS A 52 -0.57 -10.17 -8.49
N ARG A 53 0.46 -10.74 -7.88
CA ARG A 53 1.59 -11.46 -8.49
C ARG A 53 2.57 -10.61 -9.32
N LEU A 54 2.34 -9.31 -9.45
CA LEU A 54 3.22 -8.39 -10.17
C LEU A 54 4.58 -8.27 -9.46
N ARG A 55 5.68 -8.39 -10.22
CA ARG A 55 7.07 -8.20 -9.76
C ARG A 55 7.63 -6.91 -10.35
N ARG A 56 7.97 -5.95 -9.49
CA ARG A 56 8.50 -4.62 -9.86
C ARG A 56 9.36 -4.08 -8.70
N GLY A 57 10.03 -2.96 -8.94
CA GLY A 57 10.49 -2.08 -7.88
C GLY A 57 9.31 -1.26 -7.32
N TRP A 58 9.29 -1.13 -6.00
CA TRP A 58 8.23 -0.47 -5.25
C TRP A 58 8.77 0.74 -4.50
N GLU A 59 7.93 1.76 -4.42
CA GLU A 59 8.22 3.04 -3.78
C GLU A 59 7.16 3.32 -2.73
N LEU A 60 7.58 3.90 -1.61
CA LEU A 60 6.67 4.34 -0.56
C LEU A 60 6.01 5.65 -1.00
N PRO A 61 4.69 5.68 -1.23
CA PRO A 61 4.04 6.91 -1.62
C PRO A 61 3.97 7.93 -0.48
N GLY A 62 4.22 9.20 -0.81
CA GLY A 62 4.00 10.32 0.09
C GLY A 62 2.53 10.44 0.56
N MET A 63 2.29 11.25 1.60
CA MET A 63 0.99 11.32 2.30
C MET A 63 -0.22 11.57 1.39
N PHE A 64 -0.17 12.58 0.52
CA PHE A 64 -1.27 12.90 -0.40
C PHE A 64 -1.48 11.83 -1.49
N SER A 65 -0.40 11.20 -1.95
CA SER A 65 -0.47 10.07 -2.88
C SER A 65 -1.15 8.84 -2.25
N ARG A 66 -1.11 8.70 -0.92
CA ARG A 66 -1.77 7.59 -0.21
C ARG A 66 -3.27 7.75 -0.05
N LEU A 67 -3.84 8.93 -0.29
CA LEU A 67 -5.27 9.20 -0.09
C LEU A 67 -6.05 9.20 -1.41
N GLY A 68 -5.48 9.80 -2.45
CA GLY A 68 -6.17 9.96 -3.74
C GLY A 68 -6.06 8.77 -4.69
N ARG A 69 -5.23 7.76 -4.38
CA ARG A 69 -4.92 6.67 -5.34
C ARG A 69 -5.85 5.48 -5.17
N ARG A 70 -6.31 4.92 -6.30
CA ARG A 70 -7.06 3.65 -6.30
C ARG A 70 -6.18 2.50 -5.83
N ARG A 71 -6.74 1.61 -5.03
CA ARG A 71 -6.17 0.28 -4.79
C ARG A 71 -6.20 -0.54 -6.07
N CYS A 72 -5.23 -1.41 -6.24
CA CYS A 72 -5.21 -2.38 -7.32
C CYS A 72 -6.29 -3.44 -7.08
N THR A 73 -7.34 -3.47 -7.92
CA THR A 73 -8.46 -4.43 -7.80
C THR A 73 -7.99 -5.89 -7.72
N PRO A 74 -7.02 -6.36 -8.53
CA PRO A 74 -6.44 -7.69 -8.33
C PRO A 74 -5.79 -7.94 -6.96
N CYS A 75 -5.14 -6.94 -6.35
CA CYS A 75 -4.62 -7.08 -4.98
C CYS A 75 -5.77 -7.19 -3.98
N CYS A 76 -6.81 -6.36 -4.14
CA CYS A 76 -7.99 -6.40 -3.28
C CYS A 76 -8.69 -7.77 -3.33
N HIS A 77 -8.90 -8.32 -4.52
CA HIS A 77 -9.47 -9.66 -4.70
C HIS A 77 -8.60 -10.75 -4.08
N ALA A 78 -7.28 -10.70 -4.28
CA ALA A 78 -6.35 -11.67 -3.70
C ALA A 78 -6.33 -11.64 -2.16
N LEU A 79 -6.70 -10.51 -1.55
CA LEU A 79 -6.75 -10.32 -0.11
C LEU A 79 -8.16 -10.43 0.48
N GLY A 80 -9.19 -10.65 -0.34
CA GLY A 80 -10.58 -10.72 0.11
C GLY A 80 -11.14 -9.39 0.64
N ILE A 81 -10.59 -8.25 0.22
CA ILE A 81 -11.03 -6.91 0.66
C ILE A 81 -11.70 -6.13 -0.47
N PRO A 82 -12.56 -5.13 -0.17
CA PRO A 82 -13.15 -4.30 -1.20
C PRO A 82 -12.10 -3.41 -1.90
N ALA A 83 -12.31 -3.21 -3.21
CA ALA A 83 -11.60 -2.18 -3.95
C ALA A 83 -12.02 -0.78 -3.45
N GLY A 84 -11.11 0.18 -3.53
CA GLY A 84 -11.37 1.52 -3.02
C GLY A 84 -10.21 2.48 -3.24
N TYR A 85 -10.20 3.58 -2.50
CA TYR A 85 -9.16 4.61 -2.56
C TYR A 85 -8.33 4.63 -1.30
N GLY A 86 -7.06 4.97 -1.47
CA GLY A 86 -6.07 4.92 -0.43
C GLY A 86 -5.87 3.53 0.18
N THR A 87 -5.14 3.48 1.29
CA THR A 87 -4.91 2.23 2.01
C THR A 87 -6.21 1.81 2.72
N PRO A 88 -6.48 0.50 2.89
CA PRO A 88 -7.71 0.04 3.53
C PRO A 88 -7.93 0.64 4.93
N ALA A 89 -6.86 0.88 5.71
CA ALA A 89 -6.94 1.55 7.01
C ALA A 89 -7.54 2.97 6.94
N ASN A 90 -7.45 3.67 5.80
CA ASN A 90 -8.04 5.00 5.65
C ASN A 90 -9.58 4.95 5.52
N GLU A 91 -10.17 3.81 5.17
CA GLU A 91 -11.62 3.64 5.10
C GLU A 91 -12.24 3.29 6.46
N ALA A 92 -11.52 2.54 7.31
CA ALA A 92 -11.93 2.27 8.68
C ALA A 92 -12.07 3.57 9.50
N SER A 93 -11.06 4.44 9.41
CA SER A 93 -11.05 5.74 10.08
C SER A 93 -12.21 6.66 9.65
N ARG A 94 -12.67 6.58 8.38
CA ARG A 94 -13.81 7.39 7.90
C ARG A 94 -15.17 6.90 8.39
N LYS A 95 -15.28 5.63 8.80
CA LYS A 95 -16.51 5.10 9.40
C LYS A 95 -16.66 5.52 10.86
N GLU A 96 -15.56 5.61 11.59
CA GLU A 96 -15.55 6.10 12.98
C GLU A 96 -15.92 7.58 13.06
N ASP A 97 -15.37 8.42 12.16
CA ASP A 97 -15.68 9.86 12.12
C ASP A 97 -17.12 10.20 11.67
N GLN A 98 -17.84 9.26 11.05
CA GLN A 98 -19.26 9.44 10.66
C GLN A 98 -20.24 8.89 11.70
N ALA A 99 -19.74 8.22 12.74
CA ALA A 99 -20.53 7.64 13.83
C ALA A 99 -20.40 8.44 15.14
N ALA A 100 -19.68 9.56 15.13
CA ALA A 100 -19.55 10.53 16.22
C ALA A 100 -20.29 11.83 15.87
#